data_AF-A0A651GZB9-F1
#
_entry.id   AF-A0A651GZB9-F1
#
_cell.length_a   1.000
_cell.length_b   1.000
_cell.length_c   1.000
_cell.angle_alpha   90.00
_cell.angle_beta   90.00
_cell.angle_gamma   90.00
#
_symmetry.space_group_name_H-M   'P 1'
#
loop_
_entity.id
_entity.type
_entity.pdbx_description
1 polymer ?
#
loop_
_entity_poly.entity_id
_entity_poly.type
_entity_poly.pdbx_seq_one_letter_code
_entity_poly.pdbx_strand_id
1 'polypeptide(L)' 'MATIKIKVSDKVVEKVLWLLSQFNPNDVEIVESDLGFEENKTYLQLQLDRLNSPGSTRYTLEEAEEKLERIIKKHEG' A
#
# COMPACT_ATOMS: atom_id res chain seq x y z
N MET A 1 -5.68 -5.39 -26.43
CA MET A 1 -5.13 -6.47 -25.57
C MET A 1 -6.13 -6.73 -24.45
N ALA A 2 -6.20 -7.96 -23.94
CA ALA A 2 -7.03 -8.30 -22.79
C ALA A 2 -6.13 -8.59 -21.59
N THR A 3 -6.45 -8.02 -20.43
CA THR A 3 -5.65 -8.19 -19.20
C THR A 3 -6.23 -9.30 -18.34
N ILE A 4 -5.39 -10.25 -17.95
CA ILE A 4 -5.74 -11.31 -17.00
C ILE A 4 -4.99 -11.09 -15.68
N LYS A 5 -5.70 -11.23 -14.55
CA LYS A 5 -5.08 -11.23 -13.22
C LYS A 5 -4.99 -12.66 -12.73
N ILE A 6 -3.77 -13.12 -12.45
CA ILE A 6 -3.51 -14.50 -12.01
C ILE A 6 -3.03 -14.47 -10.56
N LYS A 7 -3.74 -15.15 -9.66
CA LYS A 7 -3.28 -15.39 -8.29
C LYS A 7 -2.62 -16.76 -8.24
N VAL A 8 -1.34 -16.80 -7.89
CA VAL A 8 -0.56 -18.04 -7.79
C VAL A 8 0.11 -18.13 -6.42
N SER A 9 0.47 -19.35 -6.00
CA SER A 9 1.27 -19.54 -4.79
C SER A 9 2.72 -19.15 -5.05
N ASP A 10 3.40 -18.61 -4.05
CA ASP A 10 4.83 -18.28 -4.08
C ASP A 10 5.70 -19.46 -4.52
N LYS A 11 5.28 -20.70 -4.25
CA LYS A 11 5.99 -21.93 -4.66
C LYS A 11 6.09 -22.12 -6.18
N VAL A 12 5.21 -21.49 -6.95
CA VAL A 12 5.11 -21.68 -8.40
C VAL A 12 5.23 -20.37 -9.18
N VAL A 13 5.37 -19.22 -8.51
CA VAL A 13 5.41 -17.91 -9.15
C VAL A 13 6.54 -17.80 -10.17
N GLU A 14 7.74 -18.29 -9.83
CA GLU A 14 8.89 -18.29 -10.73
C GLU A 14 8.63 -19.13 -11.99
N LYS A 15 7.98 -20.28 -11.84
CA LYS A 15 7.65 -21.17 -12.98
C LYS A 15 6.62 -20.52 -13.90
N VAL A 16 5.65 -19.80 -13.33
CA VAL A 16 4.62 -19.09 -14.09
C VAL A 16 5.22 -17.89 -14.82
N LEU A 17 6.08 -17.10 -14.17
CA LEU A 17 6.81 -16.00 -14.83
C LEU A 17 7.72 -16.53 -15.94
N TRP A 18 8.43 -17.64 -15.69
CA TRP A 18 9.24 -18.30 -16.72
C TRP A 18 8.39 -18.73 -17.92
N LEU A 19 7.22 -19.33 -17.71
CA LEU A 19 6.32 -19.72 -18.79
C LEU A 19 5.86 -18.50 -19.60
N LEU A 20 5.47 -17.42 -18.93
CA LEU A 20 5.03 -16.18 -19.59
C LEU A 20 6.17 -15.51 -20.38
N SER A 21 7.42 -15.65 -19.91
CA SER A 21 8.60 -15.13 -20.64
C SER A 21 8.89 -15.84 -21.96
N GLN A 22 8.29 -17.02 -22.21
CA GLN A 22 8.46 -17.75 -23.48
C GLN A 22 7.59 -17.19 -24.62
N PHE A 23 6.61 -16.33 -24.31
CA PHE A 23 5.77 -15.70 -25.30
C PHE A 23 6.48 -14.50 -25.94
N ASN A 24 6.05 -14.14 -27.15
CA ASN A 24 6.56 -12.96 -27.82
C ASN A 24 6.18 -11.71 -26.99
N PRO A 25 7.11 -10.76 -26.75
CA PRO A 25 6.80 -9.52 -26.03
C PRO A 25 5.68 -8.68 -26.65
N ASN A 26 5.38 -8.88 -27.94
CA ASN A 26 4.26 -8.22 -28.62
C ASN A 26 2.90 -8.89 -28.34
N ASP A 27 2.91 -10.14 -27.90
CA ASP A 27 1.71 -10.95 -27.63
C ASP A 27 1.37 -10.97 -26.12
N VAL A 28 2.39 -10.91 -25.26
CA VAL A 28 2.25 -10.97 -23.80
C VAL A 28 3.14 -9.92 -23.13
N GLU A 29 2.50 -9.07 -22.34
CA GLU A 29 3.16 -8.06 -21.49
C GLU A 29 2.96 -8.45 -20.02
N ILE A 30 4.07 -8.57 -19.28
CA ILE A 30 4.02 -8.70 -17.82
C ILE A 30 3.83 -7.29 -17.27
N VAL A 31 2.60 -6.97 -16.92
CA VAL A 31 2.29 -5.73 -16.20
C VAL A 31 2.72 -5.93 -14.76
N GLU A 32 3.84 -5.33 -14.37
CA GLU A 32 4.22 -5.28 -12.96
C GLU A 32 3.07 -4.64 -12.19
N SER A 33 2.62 -5.35 -11.16
CA SER A 33 1.68 -4.77 -10.21
C SER A 33 2.41 -3.61 -9.59
N ASP A 34 1.91 -2.39 -9.75
CA ASP A 34 2.49 -1.21 -9.12
C ASP A 34 2.70 -1.52 -7.64
N LEU A 35 3.96 -1.76 -7.25
CA LEU A 35 4.30 -2.17 -5.88
C LEU A 35 3.79 -1.12 -4.89
N GLY A 36 3.73 0.15 -5.32
CA GLY A 36 3.11 1.23 -4.58
C GLY A 36 1.63 1.00 -4.30
N PHE A 37 0.87 0.34 -5.16
CA PHE A 37 -0.55 0.10 -4.93
C PHE A 37 -0.80 -0.87 -3.76
N GLU A 38 -0.10 -2.01 -3.72
CA GLU A 38 -0.29 -2.98 -2.63
C GLU A 38 0.36 -2.52 -1.32
N GLU A 39 1.48 -1.79 -1.38
CA GLU A 39 2.07 -1.13 -0.21
C GLU A 39 1.14 -0.06 0.36
N ASN A 40 0.59 0.82 -0.49
CA ASN A 40 -0.35 1.86 -0.07
C ASN A 40 -1.64 1.24 0.48
N LYS A 41 -2.16 0.18 -0.14
CA LYS A 41 -3.36 -0.52 0.32
C LYS A 41 -3.14 -1.14 1.70
N THR A 42 -2.01 -1.81 1.91
CA THR A 42 -1.62 -2.35 3.22
C THR A 42 -1.51 -1.26 4.27
N TYR A 43 -0.82 -0.16 3.94
CA TYR A 43 -0.67 0.98 4.84
C TYR A 43 -2.03 1.60 5.22
N LEU A 44 -2.90 1.86 4.25
CA LEU A 44 -4.22 2.44 4.49
C LEU A 44 -5.10 1.53 5.34
N GLN A 45 -5.04 0.21 5.11
CA GLN A 45 -5.78 -0.76 5.93
C GLN A 45 -5.30 -0.72 7.39
N LEU A 46 -3.99 -0.67 7.62
CA LEU A 46 -3.42 -0.56 8.98
C LEU A 46 -3.85 0.73 9.68
N GLN A 47 -3.90 1.86 8.97
CA GLN A 47 -4.38 3.12 9.55
C GLN A 47 -5.87 3.07 9.89
N LEU A 48 -6.69 2.47 9.02
CA LEU A 48 -8.11 2.30 9.27
C LEU A 48 -8.36 1.40 10.50
N ASP A 49 -7.64 0.29 10.61
CA ASP A 49 -7.73 -0.62 11.74
C ASP A 49 -7.33 0.08 13.05
N ARG A 50 -6.29 0.93 13.01
CA ARG A 50 -5.88 1.78 14.14
C ARG A 50 -6.99 2.75 14.54
N LEU A 51 -7.66 3.41 13.59
CA LEU A 51 -8.76 4.32 13.87
C LEU A 51 -9.98 3.62 14.49
N ASN A 52 -10.22 2.37 14.11
CA ASN A 52 -11.31 1.54 14.61
C ASN A 52 -10.98 0.79 15.92
N SER A 53 -9.71 0.78 16.33
CA SER A 53 -9.27 0.11 17.55
C SER A 53 -9.83 0.79 18.82
N PRO A 54 -10.29 0.01 19.83
CA PRO A 54 -10.70 0.55 21.11
C PRO A 54 -9.47 1.10 21.85
N GLY A 55 -9.31 2.43 21.83
CA GLY A 55 -8.13 3.13 22.34
C GLY A 55 -7.56 4.15 21.35
N SER A 56 -8.10 4.23 20.14
CA SER A 56 -7.72 5.28 19.20
C SER A 56 -8.08 6.65 19.75
N THR A 57 -7.07 7.52 19.90
CA THR A 57 -7.30 8.90 20.33
C THR A 57 -7.77 9.71 19.13
N ARG A 58 -8.97 10.27 19.23
CA ARG A 58 -9.50 11.20 18.24
C ARG A 58 -9.30 12.60 18.79
N TYR A 59 -8.92 13.51 17.90
CA TYR A 59 -8.75 14.91 18.22
C TYR A 59 -9.76 15.71 17.40
N THR A 60 -10.31 16.77 17.98
CA THR A 60 -10.94 17.82 17.18
C THR A 60 -9.87 18.58 16.40
N LEU A 61 -10.29 19.42 15.45
CA LEU A 61 -9.37 20.25 14.69
C LEU A 61 -8.57 21.17 15.63
N GLU A 62 -9.25 21.79 16.59
CA GLU A 62 -8.67 22.71 17.56
C GLU A 62 -7.66 21.99 18.47
N GLU A 63 -7.98 20.79 18.96
CA GLU A 63 -7.06 19.99 19.78
C GLU A 63 -5.81 19.58 19.00
N ALA A 64 -5.96 19.30 17.71
CA ALA A 64 -4.84 18.98 16.82
C ALA A 64 -3.93 20.20 16.62
N GLU A 65 -4.51 21.37 16.36
CA GLU A 65 -3.79 22.64 16.21
C GLU A 65 -3.01 23.01 17.48
N GLU A 66 -3.64 22.95 18.65
CA GLU A 66 -2.97 23.24 19.92
C GLU A 66 -1.83 22.26 20.23
N LYS A 67 -1.97 21.00 19.82
CA LYS A 67 -0.93 19.98 20.00
C LYS A 67 0.25 20.23 19.08
N LEU A 68 -0.01 20.57 17.81
CA LEU A 68 1.01 20.95 16.83
C LEU A 68 1.80 22.17 17.30
N GLU A 69 1.09 23.22 17.69
CA GLU A 69 1.67 24.47 18.17
C GLU A 69 2.58 24.26 19.39
N ARG A 70 2.18 23.40 20.34
CA ARG A 70 3.03 23.02 21.48
C ARG A 70 4.30 22.30 21.07
N ILE A 71 4.22 21.39 20.10
CA ILE A 71 5.39 20.63 19.62
C ILE A 71 6.37 21.56 18.91
N ILE A 72 5.88 22.46 18.07
CA ILE A 72 6.67 23.46 17.36
C ILE A 72 7.40 24.35 18.36
N LYS A 73 6.67 24.98 19.29
CA LYS A 73 7.24 25.82 20.35
C LYS A 73 8.30 25.11 21.20
N LYS A 74 8.19 23.79 21.38
CA LYS A 74 9.16 23.00 22.15
C LYS A 74 10.50 22.81 21.41
N HIS A 75 10.52 22.87 20.09
CA HIS A 75 11.73 22.59 19.29
C HIS A 75 12.28 23.82 18.55
N GLU A 76 11.48 24.86 18.38
CA GLU A 76 11.87 26.12 17.71
C GLU A 76 11.94 27.33 18.68
N GLY A 77 11.65 27.11 19.97
CA GLY A 77 11.69 28.14 21.02
C GLY A 77 13.06 28.30 21.68
#